data_AF-A0A0V8QGN7-F1
#
_entry.id   AF-A0A0V8QGN7-F1
#
_cell.length_a   1.000
_cell.length_b   1.000
_cell.length_c   1.000
_cell.angle_alpha   90.00
_cell.angle_beta   90.00
_cell.angle_gamma   90.00
#
_symmetry.space_group_name_H-M   'P 1'
#
loop_
_entity.id
_entity.type
_entity.pdbx_description
1 polymer ?
#
loop_
_entity_poly.entity_id
_entity_poly.type
_entity_poly.pdbx_seq_one_letter_code
_entity_poly.pdbx_strand_id
1 'polypeptide(L)' 'MFKALFDNITLGIKNGDKVLFMEESGRVYMMKASMDAFRDAQRAFVGEAERVSLEDNDDVMAMLKELREVQIM' A
#
# COMPACT_ATOMS: atom_id res chain seq x y z
N MET A 1 -5.60 -0.03 -11.12
CA MET A 1 -6.23 1.01 -10.28
C MET A 1 -5.42 1.33 -9.02
N PHE A 2 -4.89 0.34 -8.28
CA PHE A 2 -4.05 0.55 -7.08
C PHE A 2 -2.76 1.36 -7.33
N LYS A 3 -2.07 1.13 -8.45
CA LYS A 3 -0.82 1.83 -8.80
C LYS A 3 -0.99 3.37 -8.85
N ALA A 4 -2.12 3.83 -9.42
CA ALA A 4 -2.42 5.25 -9.56
C ALA A 4 -2.73 5.98 -8.24
N LEU A 5 -3.13 5.25 -7.19
CA LEU A 5 -3.36 5.82 -5.85
C LEU A 5 -2.04 6.18 -5.15
N PHE A 6 -0.95 5.50 -5.52
CA PHE A 6 0.38 5.70 -4.93
C PHE A 6 1.32 6.53 -5.82
N ASP A 7 1.07 6.59 -7.12
CA ASP A 7 1.86 7.36 -8.08
C ASP A 7 1.65 8.90 -7.93
N ASN A 8 0.63 9.35 -7.20
CA ASN A 8 0.28 10.78 -7.04
C ASN A 8 0.58 11.35 -5.64
N ILE A 9 1.52 10.76 -4.91
CA ILE A 9 1.94 11.25 -3.60
C ILE A 9 3.13 12.20 -3.82
N THR A 10 2.87 13.51 -3.89
CA THR A 10 3.86 14.49 -3.42
C THR A 10 4.32 13.99 -2.03
N LEU A 11 5.62 14.02 -1.72
CA LEU A 11 6.19 13.37 -0.52
C LEU A 11 5.41 13.60 0.79
N GLY A 12 4.60 14.68 0.87
CA GLY A 12 3.54 14.82 1.88
C GLY A 12 4.10 14.95 3.29
N ILE A 13 5.37 15.35 3.39
CA ILE A 13 6.13 15.47 4.62
C ILE A 13 5.61 16.68 5.39
N LYS A 14 5.37 16.48 6.68
CA LYS A 14 5.02 17.52 7.65
C LYS A 14 6.11 17.62 8.71
N ASN A 15 6.13 18.72 9.46
CA ASN A 15 7.05 18.87 10.60
C ASN A 15 6.89 17.69 11.58
N GLY A 16 8.00 17.06 11.93
CA GLY A 16 8.04 15.89 12.81
C GLY A 16 8.03 14.54 12.08
N ASP A 17 7.82 14.49 10.77
CA ASP A 17 7.94 13.25 10.00
C ASP A 17 9.39 12.78 9.92
N LYS A 18 9.60 11.46 10.05
CA LYS A 18 10.90 10.83 9.82
C LYS A 18 11.11 10.60 8.32
N VAL A 19 12.30 10.95 7.84
CA VAL A 19 12.74 10.76 6.45
C VAL A 19 13.97 9.86 6.38
N LEU A 20 14.07 9.09 5.31
CA LEU A 20 15.22 8.27 4.95
C LEU A 20 15.88 8.88 3.72
N PHE A 21 17.22 8.86 3.70
CA PHE A 21 18.03 9.15 2.53
C PHE A 21 18.61 7.83 2.03
N MET A 22 18.40 7.52 0.76
CA MET A 22 18.90 6.31 0.12
C MET A 22 19.77 6.68 -1.07
N GLU A 23 20.88 5.97 -1.26
CA GLU A 23 21.70 6.07 -2.47
C GLU A 23 21.42 4.87 -3.37
N GLU A 24 21.10 5.14 -4.64
CA GLU A 24 20.96 4.11 -5.65
C GLU A 24 21.47 4.63 -7.01
N SER A 25 22.34 3.87 -7.66
CA SER A 25 22.93 4.23 -8.96
C SER A 25 23.56 5.63 -9.00
N GLY A 26 24.23 6.03 -7.91
CA GLY A 26 24.88 7.34 -7.79
C GLY A 26 23.93 8.53 -7.61
N ARG A 27 22.65 8.26 -7.31
CA ARG A 27 21.65 9.29 -7.01
C ARG A 27 21.17 9.14 -5.57
N VAL A 28 20.98 10.27 -4.89
CA VAL A 28 20.41 10.30 -3.54
C VAL A 28 18.92 10.60 -3.63
N TYR A 29 18.12 9.72 -3.05
CA TYR A 29 16.66 9.80 -2.97
C TYR A 29 16.24 10.07 -1.53
N MET A 30 15.27 10.95 -1.34
CA MET A 30 14.63 11.19 -0.04
C MET A 30 13.24 10.56 -0.07
N MET A 31 12.91 9.77 0.96
CA MET A 31 11.60 9.16 1.12
C MET A 31 11.12 9.23 2.56
N LYS A 32 9.79 9.25 2.75
CA LYS A 32 9.20 9.17 4.09
C LYS A 32 9.52 7.80 4.68
N ALA A 33 10.05 7.76 5.90
CA ALA A 33 10.55 6.50 6.49
C ALA A 33 9.47 5.42 6.62
N SER A 34 8.20 5.83 6.77
CA SER A 34 7.07 4.90 6.77
C SER A 34 6.89 4.21 5.42
N MET A 35 7.16 4.85 4.28
CA MET A 35 6.98 4.24 2.96
C MET A 35 7.93 3.06 2.75
N ASP A 36 9.15 3.15 3.29
CA ASP A 36 10.11 2.04 3.21
C ASP A 36 9.62 0.82 4.01
N ALA A 37 9.12 1.05 5.23
CA ALA A 37 8.52 -0.02 6.04
C ALA A 37 7.30 -0.68 5.38
N PHE A 38 6.58 0.03 4.50
CA PHE A 38 5.44 -0.52 3.76
C PHE A 38 5.81 -1.19 2.43
N ARG A 39 7.08 -1.11 1.97
CA ARG A 39 7.47 -1.69 0.66
C ARG A 39 7.30 -3.20 0.58
N ASP A 40 7.61 -3.91 1.66
CA ASP A 40 7.48 -5.37 1.68
C ASP A 40 6.01 -5.79 1.68
N ALA A 41 5.17 -5.08 2.43
CA ALA A 41 3.73 -5.25 2.36
C ALA A 41 3.22 -4.97 0.93
N GLN A 42 3.61 -3.85 0.32
CA GLN A 42 3.22 -3.53 -1.06
C GLN A 42 3.61 -4.64 -2.05
N ARG A 43 4.82 -5.18 -1.95
CA ARG A 43 5.26 -6.31 -2.79
C ARG A 43 4.42 -7.56 -2.55
N ALA A 44 4.09 -7.87 -1.30
CA ALA A 44 3.25 -9.01 -0.96
C ALA A 44 1.79 -8.84 -1.43
N PHE A 45 1.29 -7.62 -1.61
CA PHE A 45 -0.06 -7.34 -2.10
C PHE A 45 -0.19 -7.35 -3.64
N VAL A 46 0.91 -7.45 -4.39
CA VAL A 46 0.86 -7.51 -5.87
C VAL A 46 0.18 -8.82 -6.31
N GLY A 47 -0.87 -8.72 -7.11
CA GLY A 47 -1.61 -9.87 -7.65
C GLY A 47 -2.60 -10.51 -6.67
N GLU A 48 -2.70 -10.02 -5.43
CA GLU A 48 -3.59 -10.61 -4.43
C GLU A 48 -5.07 -10.47 -4.81
N ALA A 49 -5.47 -9.36 -5.46
CA ALA A 49 -6.83 -9.18 -5.96
C ALA A 49 -7.19 -10.26 -7.01
N GLU A 50 -6.26 -10.58 -7.90
CA GLU A 50 -6.46 -11.63 -8.92
C GLU A 50 -6.51 -13.02 -8.27
N ARG A 51 -5.64 -13.27 -7.27
CA ARG A 51 -5.59 -14.53 -6.51
C ARG A 51 -6.91 -14.84 -5.80
N VAL A 52 -7.60 -13.80 -5.33
CA VAL A 52 -8.89 -13.92 -4.61
C VAL A 52 -10.09 -13.51 -5.45
N SER A 53 -9.92 -13.35 -6.77
CA SER A 53 -11.00 -13.01 -7.71
C SER A 53 -11.80 -11.76 -7.32
N LEU A 54 -11.11 -10.72 -6.84
CA LEU A 54 -11.70 -9.40 -6.60
C LEU A 54 -11.54 -8.54 -7.87
N GLU A 55 -12.63 -8.34 -8.61
CA GLU A 55 -12.65 -7.59 -9.86
C GLU A 55 -13.26 -6.20 -9.69
N ASP A 56 -14.29 -6.08 -8.84
CA ASP A 56 -14.99 -4.82 -8.61
C ASP A 56 -15.31 -4.53 -7.13
N ASN A 57 -16.11 -3.47 -6.90
CA ASN A 57 -16.47 -3.05 -5.55
C ASN A 57 -17.43 -4.03 -4.86
N ASP A 58 -18.27 -4.73 -5.62
CA ASP A 58 -19.25 -5.66 -5.05
C ASP A 58 -18.52 -6.88 -4.49
N ASP A 59 -17.50 -7.38 -5.18
CA ASP A 59 -16.62 -8.46 -4.69
C ASP A 59 -15.95 -8.08 -3.37
N VAL A 60 -15.47 -6.83 -3.26
CA VAL A 60 -14.83 -6.32 -2.04
C VAL A 60 -15.84 -6.23 -0.90
N MET A 61 -17.07 -5.78 -1.18
CA MET A 61 -18.13 -5.66 -0.18
C MET A 61 -18.58 -7.03 0.33
N ALA A 62 -18.64 -8.04 -0.55
CA ALA A 62 -18.91 -9.42 -0.18
C ALA A 62 -17.83 -9.98 0.75
N MET A 63 -16.54 -9.85 0.38
CA MET A 63 -15.41 -10.28 1.21
C MET A 63 -15.42 -9.62 2.60
N LEU A 64 -15.69 -8.31 2.66
CA LEU A 64 -15.77 -7.59 3.93
C LEU A 64 -16.92 -8.06 4.82
N LYS A 65 -18.04 -8.45 4.20
CA LYS A 65 -19.19 -8.98 4.93
C LYS A 65 -18.86 -10.34 5.55
N GLU A 66 -18.23 -11.23 4.78
CA GLU A 66 -17.75 -12.52 5.29
C GLU A 66 -16.76 -12.36 6.45
N LEU A 67 -15.78 -11.46 6.32
CA LEU A 67 -14.80 -11.18 7.37
C LEU A 67 -15.46 -10.68 8.66
N ARG A 68 -16.49 -9.81 8.55
CA ARG A 68 -17.24 -9.33 9.71
C ARG A 68 -18.04 -10.44 10.35
N GLU A 69 -18.69 -11.30 9.58
CA GLU A 69 -19.46 -12.43 10.12
C GLU A 69 -18.54 -13.43 10.84
N VAL A 70 -17.34 -13.69 10.30
CA VAL A 70 -16.31 -14.53 10.96
C VAL A 70 -15.81 -13.91 12.28
N GLN A 71 -15.75 -12.58 12.38
CA GLN A 71 -15.25 -11.90 13.58
C GLN A 71 -16.26 -11.90 14.76
N ILE A 72 -17.52 -12.27 14.50
CA ILE A 72 -18.61 -12.29 15.49
C ILE A 72 -18.95 -13.74 15.90
N MET A 73 -18.21 -14.74 15.38
CA MET A 73 -18.33 -16.15 15.76
C MET A 73 -17.34 -16.56 16.86
#